data_AF-A0AAV2BDR0-F1
#
_entry.id   AF-A0AAV2BDR0-F1
#
_cell.length_a   1.000
_cell.length_b   1.000
_cell.length_c   1.000
_cell.angle_alpha   90.00
_cell.angle_beta   90.00
_cell.angle_gamma   90.00
#
_symmetry.space_group_name_H-M   'P 1'
#
loop_
_entity.id
_entity.type
_entity.pdbx_description
1 polymer ?
#
loop_
_entity_poly.entity_id
_entity_poly.type
_entity_poly.pdbx_seq_one_letter_code
_entity_poly.pdbx_strand_id
1 'polypeptide(L)'
;NYKVSCKKLAAICPDSQEYIKAKNISDAEAVVVKLPNSSKAWVYGALMHFHYSGLDKAKEFLRRGIETISSRKTQERLNLWKALMIMEVQFGSREKLLETFEEALKHNNKKELCLQVLKWLIDNEKTEELEIIKEKILKKFKTRKEVYLTLFDYYMTRGEREEGRNLLEKCLKYVPAKDHPDILEKFADLDNKFGA
;
A
#
# COMPACT_ATOMS: atom_id res chain seq x y z
N ASN A 1 -7.33 18.63 -8.87
CA ASN A 1 -7.48 17.20 -8.50
C ASN A 1 -6.36 16.30 -9.03
N TYR A 2 -5.99 16.32 -10.32
CA TYR A 2 -4.88 15.49 -10.87
C TYR A 2 -3.51 15.69 -10.17
N LYS A 3 -3.11 16.94 -9.89
CA LYS A 3 -1.83 17.26 -9.19
C LYS A 3 -1.77 16.74 -7.75
N VAL A 4 -2.91 16.61 -7.06
CA VAL A 4 -2.96 16.10 -5.67
C VAL A 4 -2.85 14.57 -5.68
N SER A 5 -3.49 13.91 -6.64
CA SER A 5 -3.40 12.45 -6.81
C SER A 5 -1.99 12.00 -7.25
N CYS A 6 -1.30 12.76 -8.10
CA CYS A 6 0.11 12.50 -8.43
C CYS A 6 1.04 12.61 -7.22
N LYS A 7 0.76 13.48 -6.23
CA LYS A 7 1.58 13.60 -5.01
C LYS A 7 1.55 12.32 -4.16
N LYS A 8 0.45 11.57 -4.15
CA LYS A 8 0.38 10.29 -3.42
C LYS A 8 1.10 9.15 -4.15
N LEU A 9 1.13 9.16 -5.49
CA LEU A 9 1.97 8.23 -6.29
C LEU A 9 3.47 8.60 -6.25
N ALA A 10 3.80 9.87 -6.00
CA ALA A 10 5.17 10.36 -5.83
C ALA A 10 5.87 9.85 -4.55
N ALA A 11 5.17 9.17 -3.64
CA ALA A 11 5.79 8.58 -2.45
C ALA A 11 6.75 7.41 -2.76
N ILE A 12 6.80 6.92 -4.01
CA ILE A 12 7.78 5.91 -4.47
C ILE A 12 9.07 6.57 -5.08
N CYS A 13 9.22 7.88 -4.87
CA CYS A 13 10.43 8.70 -5.06
C CYS A 13 10.75 9.10 -6.53
N PRO A 14 10.13 10.18 -7.04
CA PRO A 14 10.50 10.87 -8.27
C PRO A 14 11.65 11.90 -8.10
N ASP A 15 12.22 12.06 -6.90
CA ASP A 15 13.15 13.16 -6.61
C ASP A 15 14.64 12.85 -6.84
N SER A 16 15.00 11.75 -7.51
CA SER A 16 16.37 11.64 -8.05
C SER A 16 16.48 12.48 -9.32
N GLN A 17 17.33 13.50 -9.31
CA GLN A 17 17.61 14.43 -10.43
C GLN A 17 17.98 13.77 -11.78
N GLU A 18 18.13 12.44 -11.82
CA GLU A 18 18.46 11.66 -13.02
C GLU A 18 17.28 11.41 -13.99
N TYR A 19 16.01 11.63 -13.59
CA TYR A 19 14.83 11.19 -14.37
C TYR A 19 13.96 12.30 -14.98
N ILE A 20 14.45 13.55 -15.04
CA ILE A 20 13.66 14.73 -15.49
C ILE A 20 13.63 14.92 -17.03
N LYS A 21 14.13 13.98 -17.85
CA LYS A 21 14.21 14.19 -19.32
C LYS A 21 13.09 13.62 -20.18
N ALA A 22 12.28 12.69 -19.68
CA ALA A 22 11.18 12.16 -20.46
C ALA A 22 9.95 13.09 -20.40
N LYS A 23 9.31 13.36 -21.54
CA LYS A 23 8.12 14.23 -21.62
C LYS A 23 6.89 13.48 -22.15
N ASN A 24 7.11 12.36 -22.81
CA ASN A 24 6.10 11.55 -23.48
C ASN A 24 6.32 10.05 -23.23
N ILE A 25 5.39 9.22 -23.70
CA ILE A 25 5.44 7.75 -23.55
C ILE A 25 6.70 7.16 -24.20
N SER A 26 7.13 7.64 -25.37
CA SER A 26 8.30 7.09 -26.08
C SER A 26 9.59 7.27 -25.27
N ASP A 27 9.77 8.44 -24.64
CA ASP A 27 10.91 8.68 -23.77
C ASP A 27 10.90 7.75 -22.55
N ALA A 28 9.72 7.50 -21.97
CA ALA A 28 9.56 6.58 -20.85
C ALA A 28 9.90 5.12 -21.24
N GLU A 29 9.48 4.67 -22.42
CA GLU A 29 9.84 3.36 -22.97
C GLU A 29 11.38 3.25 -23.15
N ALA A 30 12.02 4.30 -23.65
CA ALA A 30 13.48 4.33 -23.82
C ALA A 30 14.23 4.24 -22.47
N VAL A 31 13.69 4.82 -21.40
CA VAL A 31 14.28 4.75 -20.05
C VAL A 31 14.22 3.33 -19.50
N VAL A 32 13.09 2.62 -19.63
CA VAL A 32 12.99 1.23 -19.14
C VAL A 32 13.85 0.25 -19.95
N VAL A 33 14.10 0.52 -21.23
CA VAL A 33 15.06 -0.26 -22.03
C VAL A 33 16.48 -0.11 -21.48
N LYS A 34 16.88 1.10 -21.09
CA LYS A 34 18.22 1.35 -20.51
C LYS A 34 18.34 0.82 -19.09
N LEU A 35 17.26 0.89 -18.31
CA LEU A 35 17.24 0.57 -16.88
C LEU A 35 16.14 -0.46 -16.55
N PRO A 36 16.17 -1.66 -17.15
CA PRO A 36 15.07 -2.64 -17.07
C PRO A 36 14.84 -3.19 -15.67
N ASN A 37 15.86 -3.07 -14.81
CA ASN A 37 15.86 -3.55 -13.43
C ASN A 37 15.61 -2.43 -12.40
N SER A 38 15.21 -1.23 -12.83
CA SER A 38 14.93 -0.09 -11.96
C SER A 38 13.42 0.10 -11.81
N SER A 39 12.88 -0.17 -10.63
CA SER A 39 11.45 0.05 -10.35
C SER A 39 11.05 1.52 -10.52
N LYS A 40 11.96 2.45 -10.25
CA LYS A 40 11.75 3.89 -10.48
C LYS A 40 11.48 4.19 -11.95
N ALA A 41 12.24 3.59 -12.87
CA ALA A 41 12.02 3.75 -14.31
C ALA A 41 10.63 3.26 -14.73
N TRP A 42 10.23 2.10 -14.21
CA TRP A 42 8.92 1.50 -14.49
C TRP A 42 7.76 2.30 -13.89
N VAL A 43 7.87 2.78 -12.64
CA VAL A 43 6.85 3.63 -12.00
C VAL A 43 6.71 4.94 -12.75
N TYR A 44 7.83 5.56 -13.14
CA TYR A 44 7.81 6.78 -13.93
C TYR A 44 7.08 6.57 -15.28
N GLY A 45 7.42 5.49 -16.01
CA GLY A 45 6.74 5.19 -17.26
C GLY A 45 5.24 4.89 -17.09
N ALA A 46 4.87 4.24 -15.99
CA ALA A 46 3.47 4.03 -15.65
C ALA A 46 2.72 5.34 -15.39
N LEU A 47 3.37 6.36 -14.81
CA LEU A 47 2.78 7.69 -14.66
C LEU A 47 2.56 8.38 -16.01
N MET A 48 3.48 8.21 -16.97
CA MET A 48 3.29 8.73 -18.33
C MET A 48 2.13 8.04 -19.03
N HIS A 49 2.07 6.71 -18.97
CA HIS A 49 0.93 5.94 -19.49
C HIS A 49 -0.38 6.34 -18.79
N PHE A 50 -0.37 6.57 -17.48
CA PHE A 50 -1.54 7.05 -16.75
C PHE A 50 -2.02 8.41 -17.25
N HIS A 51 -1.09 9.35 -17.47
CA HIS A 51 -1.39 10.69 -17.94
C HIS A 51 -1.99 10.73 -19.34
N TYR A 52 -1.39 9.99 -20.28
CA TYR A 52 -1.72 10.09 -21.71
C TYR A 52 -2.65 8.99 -22.21
N SER A 53 -2.74 7.85 -21.51
CA SER A 53 -3.45 6.66 -21.97
C SER A 53 -4.33 6.00 -20.91
N GLY A 54 -4.40 6.57 -19.70
CA GLY A 54 -5.30 6.14 -18.64
C GLY A 54 -4.78 4.99 -17.77
N LEU A 55 -5.63 4.61 -16.81
CA LEU A 55 -5.30 3.66 -15.74
C LEU A 55 -4.89 2.28 -16.25
N ASP A 56 -5.64 1.71 -17.19
CA ASP A 56 -5.40 0.34 -17.63
C ASP A 56 -4.04 0.20 -18.32
N LYS A 57 -3.64 1.18 -19.13
CA LYS A 57 -2.32 1.20 -19.76
C LYS A 57 -1.18 1.38 -18.76
N ALA A 58 -1.38 2.20 -17.73
CA ALA A 58 -0.41 2.31 -16.64
C ALA A 58 -0.21 0.98 -15.90
N LYS A 59 -1.31 0.26 -15.62
CA LYS A 59 -1.27 -1.04 -14.95
C LYS A 59 -0.64 -2.13 -15.80
N GLU A 60 -0.98 -2.19 -17.10
CA GLU A 60 -0.35 -3.08 -18.06
C GLU A 60 1.17 -2.86 -18.09
N PHE A 61 1.60 -1.59 -18.12
CA PHE A 61 3.02 -1.23 -18.11
C PHE A 61 3.74 -1.68 -16.83
N LEU A 62 3.14 -1.49 -15.64
CA LEU A 62 3.70 -1.97 -14.37
C LEU A 62 3.79 -3.49 -14.31
N ARG A 63 2.77 -4.20 -14.82
CA ARG A 63 2.75 -5.67 -14.88
C ARG A 63 3.88 -6.20 -15.76
N ARG A 64 4.10 -5.60 -16.94
CA ARG A 64 5.27 -5.89 -17.78
C ARG A 64 6.59 -5.66 -17.03
N GLY A 65 6.66 -4.61 -16.22
CA GLY A 65 7.82 -4.36 -15.37
C GLY A 65 8.06 -5.47 -14.33
N ILE A 66 7.02 -6.01 -13.71
CA ILE A 66 7.11 -7.10 -12.72
C ILE A 66 7.65 -8.39 -13.35
N GLU A 67 7.34 -8.63 -14.62
CA GLU A 67 7.84 -9.76 -15.41
C GLU A 67 9.28 -9.52 -15.91
N THR A 68 9.61 -8.27 -16.25
CA THR A 68 10.91 -7.90 -16.82
C THR A 68 12.01 -7.79 -15.78
N ILE A 69 11.72 -7.22 -14.60
CA ILE A 69 12.70 -7.08 -13.53
C ILE A 69 13.14 -8.45 -13.05
N SER A 70 14.46 -8.65 -12.93
CA SER A 70 15.07 -9.88 -12.45
C SER A 70 14.41 -10.36 -11.16
N SER A 71 14.04 -11.65 -11.11
CA SER A 71 13.45 -12.29 -9.93
C SER A 71 14.33 -12.20 -8.67
N ARG A 72 15.64 -12.02 -8.84
CA ARG A 72 16.61 -11.81 -7.74
C ARG A 72 16.48 -10.43 -7.08
N LYS A 73 15.90 -9.44 -7.79
CA LYS A 73 15.67 -8.07 -7.27
C LYS A 73 14.29 -7.96 -6.64
N THR A 74 14.10 -8.68 -5.53
CA THR A 74 12.82 -8.76 -4.81
C THR A 74 12.27 -7.40 -4.40
N GLN A 75 13.14 -6.48 -3.97
CA GLN A 75 12.73 -5.12 -3.57
C GLN A 75 12.19 -4.29 -4.75
N GLU A 76 12.84 -4.37 -5.91
CA GLU A 76 12.40 -3.64 -7.11
C GLU A 76 11.03 -4.15 -7.58
N ARG A 77 10.81 -5.47 -7.56
CA ARG A 77 9.50 -6.05 -7.89
C ARG A 77 8.43 -5.65 -6.87
N LEU A 78 8.77 -5.66 -5.57
CA LEU A 78 7.87 -5.19 -4.52
C LEU A 78 7.46 -3.73 -4.75
N ASN A 79 8.36 -2.86 -5.16
CA ASN A 79 8.03 -1.46 -5.46
C ASN A 79 7.00 -1.34 -6.59
N LEU A 80 7.06 -2.19 -7.63
CA LEU A 80 6.03 -2.19 -8.69
C LEU A 80 4.68 -2.71 -8.21
N TRP A 81 4.67 -3.72 -7.35
CA TRP A 81 3.44 -4.17 -6.70
C TRP A 81 2.82 -3.08 -5.82
N LYS A 82 3.64 -2.34 -5.07
CA LYS A 82 3.19 -1.17 -4.29
C LYS A 82 2.58 -0.11 -5.21
N ALA A 83 3.23 0.20 -6.34
CA ALA A 83 2.70 1.16 -7.31
C ALA A 83 1.35 0.72 -7.90
N LEU A 84 1.23 -0.55 -8.31
CA LEU A 84 -0.05 -1.12 -8.76
C LEU A 84 -1.14 -1.00 -7.69
N MET A 85 -0.83 -1.37 -6.44
CA MET A 85 -1.77 -1.27 -5.33
C MET A 85 -2.24 0.17 -5.10
N ILE A 86 -1.32 1.15 -5.10
CA ILE A 86 -1.69 2.56 -4.92
C ILE A 86 -2.61 3.04 -6.05
N MET A 87 -2.33 2.63 -7.30
CA MET A 87 -3.18 2.97 -8.43
C MET A 87 -4.59 2.38 -8.29
N GLU A 88 -4.71 1.13 -7.84
CA GLU A 88 -6.03 0.52 -7.58
C GLU A 88 -6.77 1.18 -6.40
N VAL A 89 -6.06 1.52 -5.31
CA VAL A 89 -6.66 2.23 -4.17
C VAL A 89 -7.21 3.59 -4.59
N GLN A 90 -6.48 4.32 -5.44
CA GLN A 90 -6.89 5.69 -5.81
C GLN A 90 -7.91 5.74 -6.94
N PHE A 91 -7.81 4.85 -7.93
CA PHE A 91 -8.54 4.96 -9.19
C PHE A 91 -9.22 3.67 -9.64
N GLY A 92 -8.94 2.55 -8.99
CA GLY A 92 -9.49 1.24 -9.33
C GLY A 92 -10.90 1.02 -8.78
N SER A 93 -11.47 -0.12 -9.17
CA SER A 93 -12.67 -0.67 -8.53
C SER A 93 -12.28 -1.53 -7.33
N ARG A 94 -13.23 -1.74 -6.42
CA ARG A 94 -13.06 -2.65 -5.27
C ARG A 94 -12.64 -4.05 -5.69
N GLU A 95 -13.23 -4.58 -6.77
CA GLU A 95 -12.93 -5.92 -7.29
C GLU A 95 -11.48 -6.00 -7.75
N LYS A 96 -11.01 -4.99 -8.50
CA LYS A 96 -9.63 -4.94 -9.01
C LYS A 96 -8.60 -4.71 -7.92
N LEU A 97 -8.94 -3.92 -6.91
CA LEU A 97 -8.13 -3.75 -5.71
C LEU A 97 -7.93 -5.08 -4.98
N LEU A 98 -9.02 -5.84 -4.75
CA LEU A 98 -8.96 -7.12 -4.07
C LEU A 98 -8.20 -8.18 -4.87
N GLU A 99 -8.40 -8.21 -6.19
CA GLU A 99 -7.67 -9.10 -7.12
C GLU A 99 -6.17 -8.82 -7.06
N THR A 100 -5.78 -7.55 -7.21
CA THR A 100 -4.37 -7.13 -7.20
C THR A 100 -3.73 -7.38 -5.83
N PHE A 101 -4.48 -7.20 -4.73
CA PHE A 101 -4.00 -7.51 -3.38
C PHE A 101 -3.68 -9.00 -3.22
N GLU A 102 -4.59 -9.89 -3.62
CA GLU A 102 -4.37 -11.34 -3.53
C GLU A 102 -3.20 -11.79 -4.40
N GLU A 103 -3.07 -11.23 -5.60
CA GLU A 103 -1.95 -11.50 -6.50
C GLU A 103 -0.63 -11.05 -5.88
N ALA A 104 -0.56 -9.82 -5.36
CA ALA A 104 0.64 -9.27 -4.75
C ALA A 104 1.08 -10.07 -3.50
N LEU A 105 0.13 -10.66 -2.75
CA LEU A 105 0.45 -11.55 -1.63
C LEU A 105 1.06 -12.89 -2.04
N LYS A 106 0.90 -13.34 -3.29
CA LYS A 106 1.54 -14.56 -3.81
C LYS A 106 3.02 -14.33 -4.14
N HIS A 107 3.39 -13.10 -4.52
CA HIS A 107 4.71 -12.80 -5.07
C HIS A 107 5.69 -12.09 -4.13
N ASN A 108 5.23 -11.48 -3.03
CA ASN A 108 6.04 -10.58 -2.22
C ASN A 108 6.23 -11.02 -0.76
N ASN A 109 7.15 -10.35 -0.04
CA ASN A 109 7.16 -10.38 1.42
C ASN A 109 5.84 -9.81 1.94
N LYS A 110 5.01 -10.72 2.44
CA LYS A 110 3.60 -10.49 2.75
C LYS A 110 3.40 -9.47 3.88
N LYS A 111 4.36 -9.30 4.82
CA LYS A 111 4.21 -8.41 5.99
C LYS A 111 4.16 -6.93 5.58
N GLU A 112 5.21 -6.49 4.88
CA GLU A 112 5.40 -5.06 4.60
C GLU A 112 4.29 -4.53 3.70
N LEU A 113 3.92 -5.31 2.68
CA LEU A 113 2.84 -4.95 1.78
C LEU A 113 1.49 -4.80 2.51
N CYS A 114 1.13 -5.73 3.40
CA CYS A 114 -0.13 -5.66 4.14
C CYS A 114 -0.26 -4.39 4.99
N LEU A 115 0.78 -4.03 5.74
CA LEU A 115 0.76 -2.82 6.56
C LEU A 115 0.64 -1.55 5.70
N GLN A 116 1.34 -1.51 4.56
CA GLN A 116 1.27 -0.37 3.64
C GLN A 116 -0.12 -0.24 3.01
N VAL A 117 -0.74 -1.36 2.60
CA VAL A 117 -2.09 -1.36 2.05
C VAL A 117 -3.12 -0.84 3.05
N LEU A 118 -3.05 -1.25 4.32
CA LEU A 118 -3.92 -0.70 5.37
C LEU A 118 -3.81 0.82 5.44
N LYS A 119 -2.58 1.34 5.51
CA LYS A 119 -2.32 2.78 5.56
C LYS A 119 -2.87 3.49 4.33
N TRP A 120 -2.65 2.98 3.13
CA TRP A 120 -3.20 3.61 1.93
C TRP A 120 -4.72 3.59 1.88
N LEU A 121 -5.38 2.55 2.38
CA LEU A 121 -6.84 2.52 2.45
C LEU A 121 -7.35 3.56 3.45
N ILE A 122 -6.71 3.68 4.61
CA ILE A 122 -7.01 4.69 5.63
C ILE A 122 -6.80 6.11 5.06
N ASP A 123 -5.63 6.38 4.48
CA ASP A 123 -5.24 7.68 3.91
C ASP A 123 -6.09 8.11 2.69
N ASN A 124 -6.84 7.18 2.10
CA ASN A 124 -7.75 7.43 0.98
C ASN A 124 -9.22 7.16 1.36
N GLU A 125 -9.53 7.05 2.65
CA GLU A 125 -10.88 6.91 3.20
C GLU A 125 -11.68 5.73 2.62
N LYS A 126 -10.97 4.67 2.18
CA LYS A 126 -11.55 3.43 1.60
C LYS A 126 -12.05 2.49 2.69
N THR A 127 -13.09 2.93 3.39
CA THR A 127 -13.62 2.27 4.59
C THR A 127 -14.14 0.86 4.30
N GLU A 128 -14.95 0.68 3.25
CA GLU A 128 -15.51 -0.64 2.93
C GLU A 128 -14.43 -1.65 2.55
N GLU A 129 -13.46 -1.22 1.74
CA GLU A 129 -12.37 -2.08 1.30
C GLU A 129 -11.39 -2.39 2.43
N LEU A 130 -11.18 -1.42 3.34
CA LEU A 130 -10.42 -1.62 4.57
C LEU A 130 -11.05 -2.71 5.44
N GLU A 131 -12.37 -2.68 5.64
CA GLU A 131 -13.10 -3.68 6.43
C GLU A 131 -12.97 -5.10 5.85
N ILE A 132 -12.94 -5.24 4.52
CA ILE A 132 -12.73 -6.53 3.85
C ILE A 132 -11.27 -6.98 3.96
N ILE A 133 -10.33 -6.08 3.68
CA ILE A 133 -8.90 -6.40 3.61
C ILE A 133 -8.32 -6.63 5.02
N LYS A 134 -8.76 -5.90 6.04
CA LYS A 134 -8.27 -6.04 7.42
C LYS A 134 -8.50 -7.46 7.93
N GLU A 135 -9.64 -8.09 7.64
CA GLU A 135 -9.95 -9.45 8.12
C GLU A 135 -9.01 -10.48 7.50
N LYS A 136 -8.69 -10.32 6.20
CA LYS A 136 -7.69 -11.14 5.51
C LYS A 136 -6.30 -10.96 6.11
N ILE A 137 -5.92 -9.73 6.41
CA ILE A 137 -4.61 -9.41 7.02
C ILE A 137 -4.54 -9.97 8.43
N LEU A 138 -5.55 -9.76 9.27
CA LEU A 138 -5.62 -10.27 10.64
C LEU A 138 -5.58 -11.79 10.66
N LYS A 139 -6.29 -12.48 9.76
CA LYS A 139 -6.22 -13.95 9.65
C LYS A 139 -4.79 -14.44 9.37
N LYS A 140 -4.04 -13.73 8.54
CA LYS A 140 -2.69 -14.11 8.11
C LYS A 140 -1.58 -13.64 9.06
N PHE A 141 -1.80 -12.53 9.76
CA PHE A 141 -0.82 -11.83 10.60
C PHE A 141 -1.33 -11.55 12.01
N LYS A 142 -2.18 -12.43 12.56
CA LYS A 142 -2.79 -12.31 13.90
C LYS A 142 -1.81 -12.10 15.06
N THR A 143 -0.54 -12.48 14.93
CA THR A 143 0.46 -12.31 16.00
C THR A 143 1.21 -10.98 15.93
N ARG A 144 0.87 -10.11 14.97
CA ARG A 144 1.68 -8.94 14.61
C ARG A 144 1.05 -7.67 15.14
N LYS A 145 1.59 -7.16 16.25
CA LYS A 145 1.09 -5.96 16.92
C LYS A 145 0.99 -4.73 16.00
N GLU A 146 1.86 -4.57 15.01
CA GLU A 146 1.84 -3.39 14.13
C GLU A 146 0.55 -3.28 13.29
N VAL A 147 -0.09 -4.43 12.99
CA VAL A 147 -1.39 -4.44 12.30
C VAL A 147 -2.47 -3.88 13.22
N TYR A 148 -2.49 -4.34 14.48
CA TYR A 148 -3.44 -3.89 15.48
C TYR A 148 -3.26 -2.41 15.82
N LEU A 149 -2.03 -1.95 16.03
CA LEU A 149 -1.74 -0.54 16.32
C LEU A 149 -2.22 0.40 15.21
N THR A 150 -2.06 0.00 13.93
CA THR A 150 -2.55 0.76 12.79
C THR A 150 -4.08 0.84 12.78
N LEU A 151 -4.75 -0.26 13.11
CA LEU A 151 -6.22 -0.33 13.16
C LEU A 151 -6.80 0.36 14.41
N PHE A 152 -6.12 0.34 15.55
CA PHE A 152 -6.52 1.11 16.73
C PHE A 152 -6.54 2.59 16.42
N ASP A 153 -5.45 3.12 15.86
CA ASP A 153 -5.38 4.53 15.46
C ASP A 153 -6.54 4.91 14.53
N TYR A 154 -6.85 4.04 13.55
CA TYR A 154 -7.98 4.21 12.65
C TYR A 154 -9.34 4.26 13.36
N TYR A 155 -9.68 3.26 14.18
CA TYR A 155 -10.99 3.20 14.86
C TYR A 155 -11.15 4.31 15.88
N MET A 156 -10.11 4.57 16.68
CA MET A 156 -10.16 5.57 17.74
C MET A 156 -10.28 7.00 17.16
N THR A 157 -9.58 7.30 16.07
CA THR A 157 -9.72 8.60 15.37
C THR A 157 -11.13 8.82 14.82
N ARG A 158 -11.87 7.76 14.51
CA ARG A 158 -13.26 7.81 14.02
C ARG A 158 -14.31 7.79 15.13
N GLY A 159 -13.90 7.64 16.39
CA GLY A 159 -14.83 7.47 17.52
C GLY A 159 -15.48 6.08 17.59
N GLU A 160 -15.02 5.12 16.80
CA GLU A 160 -15.48 3.72 16.76
C GLU A 160 -14.86 2.93 17.94
N ARG A 161 -15.21 3.33 19.16
CA ARG A 161 -14.59 2.84 20.41
C ARG A 161 -14.90 1.37 20.69
N GLU A 162 -16.10 0.92 20.33
CA GLU A 162 -16.50 -0.48 20.52
C GLU A 162 -15.66 -1.41 19.64
N GLU A 163 -15.45 -1.03 18.38
CA GLU A 163 -14.59 -1.70 17.42
C GLU A 163 -13.15 -1.73 17.90
N GLY A 164 -12.64 -0.61 18.43
CA GLY A 164 -11.33 -0.52 19.04
C GLY A 164 -11.15 -1.51 20.20
N ARG A 165 -12.11 -1.58 21.13
CA ARG A 165 -12.09 -2.51 22.27
C ARG A 165 -12.19 -3.98 21.84
N ASN A 166 -13.11 -4.29 20.92
CA ASN A 166 -13.26 -5.62 20.34
C ASN A 166 -11.96 -6.07 19.65
N LEU A 167 -11.25 -5.14 19.00
CA LEU A 167 -9.97 -5.42 18.38
C LEU A 167 -8.85 -5.61 19.42
N LEU A 168 -8.89 -4.91 20.56
CA LEU A 168 -7.93 -5.08 21.66
C LEU A 168 -8.03 -6.49 22.26
N GLU A 169 -9.24 -6.98 22.52
CA GLU A 169 -9.45 -8.34 23.00
C GLU A 169 -8.86 -9.39 22.03
N LYS A 170 -9.11 -9.21 20.72
CA LYS A 170 -8.51 -10.06 19.68
C LYS A 170 -6.98 -9.94 19.68
N CYS A 171 -6.43 -8.75 19.85
CA CYS A 171 -4.98 -8.49 19.88
C CYS A 171 -4.31 -9.26 21.01
N LEU A 172 -4.81 -9.11 22.25
CA LEU A 172 -4.25 -9.74 23.44
C LEU A 172 -4.34 -11.28 23.39
N LYS A 173 -5.36 -11.81 22.70
CA LYS A 173 -5.51 -13.26 22.47
C LYS A 173 -4.43 -13.85 21.56
N TYR A 174 -3.97 -13.12 20.55
CA TYR A 174 -3.08 -13.68 19.52
C TYR A 174 -1.64 -13.16 19.58
N VAL A 175 -1.40 -11.95 20.06
CA VAL A 175 -0.07 -11.36 20.16
C VAL A 175 0.64 -11.91 21.41
N PRO A 176 1.97 -12.20 21.36
CA PRO A 176 2.71 -12.68 22.52
C PRO A 176 2.63 -11.74 23.74
N ALA A 177 2.54 -12.32 24.94
CA ALA A 177 2.40 -11.58 26.21
C ALA A 177 3.49 -10.53 26.46
N LYS A 178 4.72 -10.77 25.97
CA LYS A 178 5.84 -9.81 26.05
C LYS A 178 5.55 -8.46 25.38
N ASP A 179 4.64 -8.42 24.42
CA ASP A 179 4.26 -7.23 23.66
C ASP A 179 3.01 -6.54 24.25
N HIS A 180 2.30 -7.18 25.19
CA HIS A 180 1.06 -6.66 25.77
C HIS A 180 1.23 -5.31 26.48
N PRO A 181 2.30 -5.06 27.26
CA PRO A 181 2.47 -3.77 27.92
C PRO A 181 2.50 -2.58 26.93
N ASP A 182 3.29 -2.68 25.86
CA ASP A 182 3.39 -1.67 24.79
C ASP A 182 2.05 -1.50 24.03
N ILE A 183 1.31 -2.58 23.83
CA ILE A 183 -0.03 -2.52 23.21
C ILE A 183 -1.03 -1.77 24.10
N LEU A 184 -1.08 -2.10 25.40
CA LEU A 184 -2.01 -1.50 26.34
C LEU A 184 -1.71 -0.02 26.57
N GLU A 185 -0.43 0.34 26.69
CA GLU A 185 0.02 1.73 26.80
C GLU A 185 -0.45 2.55 25.59
N LYS A 186 -0.18 2.07 24.37
CA LYS A 186 -0.61 2.77 23.14
C LYS A 186 -2.12 2.85 23.00
N PHE A 187 -2.84 1.80 23.39
CA PHE A 187 -4.30 1.82 23.35
C PHE A 187 -4.87 2.83 24.34
N ALA A 188 -4.32 2.89 25.57
CA ALA A 188 -4.72 3.86 26.58
C ALA A 188 -4.40 5.30 26.15
N ASP A 189 -3.25 5.55 25.51
CA ASP A 189 -2.91 6.86 24.95
C ASP A 189 -3.91 7.31 23.89
N LEU A 190 -4.32 6.39 22.99
CA LEU A 190 -5.34 6.67 21.98
C LEU A 190 -6.72 6.90 22.60
N ASP A 191 -7.11 6.10 23.60
CA ASP A 191 -8.37 6.26 24.32
C ASP A 191 -8.40 7.60 25.07
N ASN A 192 -7.32 8.00 25.73
CA ASN A 192 -7.26 9.31 26.38
C ASN A 192 -7.33 10.47 25.37
N LYS A 193 -6.68 10.32 24.21
CA LYS A 193 -6.63 11.36 23.17
C LYS A 193 -7.98 11.56 22.46
N PHE A 194 -8.73 10.48 22.22
CA PHE A 194 -9.96 10.49 21.45
C PHE A 194 -11.21 10.11 22.28
N GLY A 195 -11.05 9.99 23.60
CA GLY A 195 -12.02 9.44 24.56
C GLY A 195 -12.98 10.43 25.22
N ALA A 196 -12.83 11.73 24.98
CA ALA A 196 -13.79 12.74 25.42
C ALA A 196 -15.09 12.70 24.60
#